data_AF-A0A4Y8Y0A4-F1
#
_entry.id   AF-A0A4Y8Y0A4-F1
#
_cell.length_a   1.000
_cell.length_b   1.000
_cell.length_c   1.000
_cell.angle_alpha   90.00
_cell.angle_beta   90.00
_cell.angle_gamma   90.00
#
_symmetry.space_group_name_H-M   'P 1'
#
loop_
_entity.id
_entity.type
_entity.pdbx_description
1 polymer ?
#
loop_
_entity_poly.entity_id
_entity_poly.type
_entity_poly.pdbx_seq_one_letter_code
_entity_poly.pdbx_strand_id
1 'polypeptide(L)'
;MTRIVTGSGRVTVLPLLHTWPDRYGVLAYTTSGAFGDTAIVGYVPIVGIPDMPLMDIASRHQPARLYGSAGGTGFAEACWLMCVGWSGRLIRKPGTLELADVAWSLEVDGTTNLFKTMYGHEQLHVGRITLADPELMAQARTVVSRLTG
;
A
#
# COMPACT_ATOMS: atom_id res chain seq x y z
N MET A 1 -6.19 12.57 17.38
CA MET A 1 -7.16 11.62 16.81
C MET A 1 -6.58 11.09 15.51
N THR A 2 -6.51 9.77 15.36
CA THR A 2 -6.07 9.14 14.12
C THR A 2 -7.06 9.44 13.02
N ARG A 3 -6.60 9.94 11.86
CA ARG A 3 -7.46 10.23 10.72
C ARG A 3 -7.86 8.91 10.07
N ILE A 4 -9.17 8.67 9.93
CA ILE A 4 -9.71 7.50 9.24
C ILE A 4 -10.22 7.92 7.86
N VAL A 5 -9.83 7.17 6.84
CA VAL A 5 -10.41 7.25 5.49
C VAL A 5 -11.10 5.93 5.20
N THR A 6 -12.30 5.95 4.64
CA THR A 6 -13.05 4.74 4.29
C THR A 6 -13.38 4.74 2.80
N GLY A 7 -13.66 3.55 2.27
CA GLY A 7 -14.13 3.40 0.90
C GLY A 7 -14.53 1.96 0.61
N SER A 8 -14.91 1.72 -0.65
CA SER A 8 -15.14 0.38 -1.19
C SER A 8 -14.55 0.30 -2.59
N GLY A 9 -14.50 -0.91 -3.16
CA GLY A 9 -13.97 -1.17 -4.49
C GLY A 9 -12.82 -2.17 -4.49
N ARG A 10 -12.07 -2.17 -5.59
CA ARG A 10 -11.03 -3.18 -5.84
C ARG A 10 -9.83 -2.99 -4.92
N VAL A 11 -9.49 -4.04 -4.17
CA VAL A 11 -8.29 -4.09 -3.33
C VAL A 11 -7.35 -5.19 -3.84
N THR A 12 -6.12 -4.79 -4.14
CA THR A 12 -5.02 -5.72 -4.47
C THR A 12 -4.15 -5.91 -3.24
N VAL A 13 -4.03 -7.12 -2.72
CA VAL A 13 -3.21 -7.45 -1.55
C VAL A 13 -2.02 -8.30 -1.99
N LEU A 14 -0.81 -7.87 -1.68
CA LEU A 14 0.43 -8.55 -2.10
C LEU A 14 1.47 -8.62 -0.97
N PRO A 15 2.37 -9.61 -1.01
CA PRO A 15 3.50 -9.63 -0.09
C PRO A 15 4.42 -8.44 -0.34
N LEU A 16 4.79 -7.72 0.72
CA LEU A 16 5.78 -6.66 0.69
C LEU A 16 7.11 -7.15 1.25
N LEU A 17 8.02 -7.31 0.30
CA LEU A 17 9.35 -7.86 0.42
C LEU A 17 10.39 -6.75 0.66
N HIS A 18 10.26 -6.01 1.77
CA HIS A 18 10.88 -4.68 1.90
C HIS A 18 12.27 -4.62 2.54
N THR A 19 12.72 -5.65 3.26
CA THR A 19 14.08 -5.70 3.83
C THR A 19 14.58 -7.13 3.84
N TRP A 20 14.81 -7.69 2.65
CA TRP A 20 15.28 -9.07 2.52
C TRP A 20 16.50 -9.37 3.41
N PRO A 21 16.58 -10.59 3.98
CA PRO A 21 15.55 -11.63 4.00
C PRO A 21 14.59 -11.55 5.20
N ASP A 22 14.83 -10.71 6.22
CA ASP A 22 14.25 -10.98 7.55
C ASP A 22 12.95 -10.23 7.87
N ARG A 23 12.48 -9.33 7.00
CA ARG A 23 11.16 -8.69 7.22
C ARG A 23 10.27 -8.76 6.01
N TYR A 24 9.12 -9.35 6.26
CA TYR A 24 8.02 -9.51 5.34
C TYR A 24 6.80 -8.83 5.93
N GLY A 25 5.98 -8.26 5.07
CA GLY A 25 4.65 -7.86 5.45
C GLY A 25 3.72 -7.96 4.27
N VAL A 26 2.55 -7.36 4.42
CA VAL A 26 1.51 -7.39 3.39
C VAL A 26 1.07 -5.96 3.11
N LEU A 27 1.05 -5.62 1.83
CA LEU A 27 0.61 -4.33 1.32
C LEU A 27 -0.72 -4.52 0.61
N ALA A 28 -1.66 -3.61 0.85
CA ALA A 28 -2.91 -3.52 0.12
C ALA A 28 -2.93 -2.20 -0.68
N TYR A 29 -3.32 -2.29 -1.94
CA TYR A 29 -3.44 -1.16 -2.86
C TYR A 29 -4.87 -1.02 -3.34
N THR A 30 -5.43 0.16 -3.13
CA THR A 30 -6.75 0.59 -3.59
C THR A 30 -6.72 2.06 -4.00
N THR A 31 -7.87 2.59 -4.39
CA THR A 31 -8.02 3.97 -4.85
C THR A 31 -9.29 4.56 -4.25
N SER A 32 -9.28 5.87 -3.99
CA SER A 32 -10.46 6.61 -3.52
C SER A 32 -10.58 7.95 -4.25
N GLY A 33 -11.62 8.71 -3.93
CA GLY A 33 -11.86 10.03 -4.51
C GLY A 33 -12.52 9.97 -5.89
N ALA A 34 -12.71 11.14 -6.49
CA ALA A 34 -13.39 11.24 -7.78
C ALA A 34 -12.53 10.60 -8.86
N PHE A 35 -13.09 9.63 -9.60
CA PHE A 35 -12.37 8.88 -10.63
C PHE A 35 -11.09 8.18 -10.14
N GLY A 36 -10.96 7.94 -8.83
CA GLY A 36 -9.78 7.33 -8.25
C GLY A 36 -8.56 8.26 -8.21
N ASP A 37 -8.73 9.58 -8.10
CA ASP A 37 -7.65 10.57 -8.01
C ASP A 37 -6.65 10.34 -6.85
N THR A 38 -7.01 9.52 -5.86
CA THR A 38 -6.22 9.27 -4.67
C THR A 38 -5.81 7.80 -4.62
N ALA A 39 -4.50 7.54 -4.60
CA ALA A 39 -3.97 6.22 -4.30
C ALA A 39 -4.04 5.95 -2.80
N ILE A 40 -4.43 4.74 -2.43
CA ILE A 40 -4.43 4.24 -1.07
C ILE A 40 -3.48 3.05 -1.01
N VAL A 41 -2.42 3.17 -0.22
CA VAL A 41 -1.46 2.09 0.01
C VAL A 41 -1.40 1.81 1.50
N GLY A 42 -2.02 0.73 1.93
CA GLY A 42 -2.04 0.34 3.34
C GLY A 42 -1.18 -0.87 3.63
N TYR A 43 -0.72 -1.00 4.87
CA TYR A 43 -0.20 -2.27 5.37
C TYR A 43 -1.31 -3.05 6.08
N VAL A 44 -1.34 -4.36 5.85
CA VAL A 44 -2.25 -5.27 6.56
C VAL A 44 -1.57 -5.70 7.87
N PRO A 45 -2.15 -5.40 9.05
CA PRO A 45 -1.58 -5.80 10.33
C PRO A 45 -1.61 -7.32 10.51
N ILE A 46 -0.46 -7.88 10.86
CA ILE A 46 -0.26 -9.32 11.14
C ILE A 46 0.15 -9.48 12.60
N VAL A 47 -0.49 -10.41 13.30
CA VAL A 47 -0.19 -10.67 14.72
C VAL A 47 1.26 -11.10 14.88
N GLY A 48 1.97 -10.47 15.82
CA GLY A 48 3.38 -10.75 16.09
C GLY A 48 4.37 -10.07 15.14
N ILE A 49 3.90 -9.37 14.11
CA ILE A 49 4.72 -8.55 13.22
C ILE A 49 4.51 -7.07 13.56
N PRO A 50 5.58 -6.29 13.82
CA PRO A 50 5.47 -4.86 14.06
C PRO A 50 4.81 -4.11 12.89
N ASP A 51 4.18 -2.99 13.20
CA ASP A 51 3.60 -2.10 12.19
C ASP A 51 4.65 -1.62 11.19
N MET A 52 4.22 -1.43 9.95
CA MET A 52 5.09 -1.12 8.83
C MET A 52 4.98 0.36 8.45
N PRO A 53 5.93 1.22 8.85
CA PRO A 53 5.97 2.60 8.39
C PRO A 53 6.34 2.63 6.90
N LEU A 54 5.33 2.67 6.04
CA LEU A 54 5.50 2.46 4.59
C LEU A 54 6.41 3.50 3.94
N MET A 55 6.36 4.77 4.37
CA MET A 55 7.24 5.82 3.86
C MET A 55 8.70 5.58 4.25
N ASP A 56 8.97 5.10 5.47
CA ASP A 56 10.33 4.74 5.91
C ASP A 56 10.85 3.51 5.18
N ILE A 57 9.97 2.57 4.86
CA ILE A 57 10.29 1.42 4.03
C ILE A 57 10.67 1.88 2.61
N ALA A 58 9.87 2.78 2.03
CA ALA A 58 10.12 3.31 0.70
C ALA A 58 11.45 4.07 0.65
N SER A 59 11.76 4.91 1.65
CA SER A 59 12.98 5.72 1.67
C SER A 59 14.26 4.87 1.67
N ARG A 60 14.25 3.70 2.32
CA ARG A 60 15.37 2.73 2.31
C ARG A 60 15.73 2.21 0.92
N HIS A 61 14.78 2.24 -0.02
CA HIS A 61 15.01 1.85 -1.42
C HIS A 61 15.61 2.98 -2.27
N GLN A 62 15.97 4.12 -1.66
CA GLN A 62 16.59 5.27 -2.32
C GLN A 62 15.82 5.73 -3.58
N PRO A 63 14.49 5.91 -3.49
CA PRO A 63 13.64 6.12 -4.66
C PRO A 63 13.95 7.44 -5.38
N ALA A 64 14.57 8.41 -4.70
CA ALA A 64 15.04 9.66 -5.30
C ALA A 64 16.03 9.44 -6.46
N ARG A 65 16.75 8.30 -6.50
CA ARG A 65 17.63 7.94 -7.63
C ARG A 65 16.85 7.65 -8.92
N LEU A 66 15.57 7.27 -8.81
CA LEU A 66 14.70 6.95 -9.94
C LEU A 66 13.71 8.08 -10.24
N TYR A 67 13.08 8.64 -9.20
CA TYR A 67 12.00 9.63 -9.34
C TYR A 67 12.46 11.08 -9.16
N GLY A 68 13.74 11.29 -8.79
CA GLY A 68 14.31 12.61 -8.49
C GLY A 68 13.86 13.16 -7.13
N SER A 69 14.36 14.34 -6.78
CA SER A 69 14.04 15.06 -5.53
C SER A 69 13.22 16.34 -5.75
N ALA A 70 12.90 16.68 -7.01
CA ALA A 70 12.25 17.94 -7.37
C ALA A 70 10.82 18.07 -6.83
N GLY A 71 10.16 16.96 -6.46
CA GLY A 71 8.78 16.96 -5.99
C GLY A 71 8.58 17.26 -4.50
N GLY A 72 9.64 17.67 -3.79
CA GLY A 72 9.58 17.92 -2.35
C GLY A 72 9.63 16.64 -1.50
N THR A 73 9.54 16.81 -0.18
CA THR A 73 9.67 15.72 0.80
C THR A 73 8.60 14.66 0.61
N GLY A 74 9.01 13.39 0.51
CA GLY A 74 8.10 12.25 0.42
C GLY A 74 7.60 11.92 -0.99
N PHE A 75 7.86 12.76 -1.99
CA PHE A 75 7.37 12.53 -3.36
C PHE A 75 7.95 11.25 -3.97
N ALA A 76 9.26 11.04 -3.85
CA ALA A 76 9.92 9.87 -4.43
C ALA A 76 9.46 8.58 -3.74
N GLU A 77 9.30 8.61 -2.42
CA GLU A 77 8.77 7.52 -1.60
C GLU A 77 7.32 7.19 -1.99
N ALA A 78 6.48 8.21 -2.17
CA ALA A 78 5.11 8.03 -2.64
C ALA A 78 5.07 7.38 -4.04
N CYS A 79 5.90 7.87 -4.97
CA CYS A 79 6.03 7.29 -6.30
C CYS A 79 6.44 5.82 -6.26
N TRP A 80 7.38 5.46 -5.38
CA TRP A 80 7.81 4.09 -5.20
C TRP A 80 6.68 3.20 -4.67
N LEU A 81 5.98 3.62 -3.62
CA LEU A 81 4.86 2.86 -3.04
C LEU A 81 3.72 2.66 -4.04
N MET A 82 3.37 3.72 -4.78
CA MET A 82 2.38 3.64 -5.84
C MET A 82 2.82 2.71 -6.97
N CYS A 83 4.11 2.74 -7.34
CA CYS A 83 4.67 1.81 -8.33
C CYS A 83 4.54 0.36 -7.86
N VAL A 84 4.85 0.07 -6.59
CA VAL A 84 4.70 -1.28 -6.01
C VAL A 84 3.25 -1.74 -6.04
N GLY A 85 2.31 -0.91 -5.58
CA GLY A 85 0.88 -1.24 -5.57
C GLY A 85 0.30 -1.41 -6.98
N TRP A 86 0.53 -0.44 -7.85
CA TRP A 86 0.02 -0.43 -9.22
C TRP A 86 0.61 -1.57 -10.07
N SER A 87 1.92 -1.82 -9.97
CA SER A 87 2.54 -2.95 -10.68
C SER A 87 2.05 -4.30 -10.14
N GLY A 88 1.84 -4.43 -8.83
CA GLY A 88 1.25 -5.64 -8.24
C GLY A 88 -0.17 -5.93 -8.72
N ARG A 89 -0.95 -4.87 -8.98
CA ARG A 89 -2.29 -4.96 -9.56
C ARG A 89 -2.28 -5.39 -11.03
N LEU A 90 -1.31 -4.91 -11.82
CA LEU A 90 -1.19 -5.25 -13.24
C LEU A 90 -0.58 -6.63 -13.48
N ILE A 91 0.51 -6.93 -12.77
CA ILE A 91 1.27 -8.16 -12.91
C ILE A 91 1.19 -8.90 -11.58
N ARG A 92 0.22 -9.81 -11.50
CA ARG A 92 -0.05 -10.58 -10.27
C ARG A 92 1.15 -11.44 -9.92
N LYS A 93 1.80 -11.10 -8.82
CA LYS A 93 2.88 -11.92 -8.24
C LYS A 93 2.28 -13.15 -7.56
N PRO A 94 3.01 -14.28 -7.47
CA PRO A 94 2.58 -15.41 -6.65
C PRO A 94 2.18 -14.95 -5.24
N GLY A 95 1.07 -15.49 -4.74
CA GLY A 95 0.53 -15.13 -3.43
C GLY A 95 -0.37 -13.87 -3.39
N THR A 96 -0.42 -13.07 -4.47
CA THR A 96 -1.31 -11.90 -4.56
C THR A 96 -2.79 -12.32 -4.43
N LEU A 97 -3.54 -11.61 -3.58
CA LEU A 97 -4.97 -11.73 -3.41
C LEU A 97 -5.65 -10.52 -4.06
N GLU A 98 -6.61 -10.77 -4.96
CA GLU A 98 -7.36 -9.73 -5.67
C GLU A 98 -8.82 -9.78 -5.23
N LEU A 99 -9.32 -8.68 -4.67
CA LEU A 99 -10.68 -8.52 -4.19
C LEU A 99 -11.37 -7.49 -5.08
N ALA A 100 -12.45 -7.89 -5.78
CA ALA A 100 -13.07 -7.06 -6.82
C ALA A 100 -13.83 -5.86 -6.25
N ASP A 101 -14.57 -6.06 -5.16
CA ASP A 101 -15.31 -5.03 -4.45
C ASP A 101 -15.39 -5.37 -2.97
N VAL A 102 -14.68 -4.63 -2.13
CA VAL A 102 -14.66 -4.83 -0.68
C VAL A 102 -14.63 -3.49 0.02
N ALA A 103 -15.39 -3.36 1.11
CA ALA A 103 -15.33 -2.20 1.97
C ALA A 103 -14.05 -2.22 2.83
N TRP A 104 -13.41 -1.06 2.97
CA TRP A 104 -12.15 -0.91 3.67
C TRP A 104 -12.10 0.39 4.47
N SER A 105 -11.25 0.41 5.49
CA SER A 105 -10.84 1.61 6.22
C SER A 105 -9.32 1.69 6.29
N LEU A 106 -8.80 2.92 6.28
CA LEU A 106 -7.38 3.23 6.43
C LEU A 106 -7.22 4.17 7.63
N GLU A 107 -6.48 3.72 8.63
CA GLU A 107 -5.92 4.60 9.67
C GLU A 107 -4.70 5.30 9.08
N VAL A 108 -4.88 6.55 8.66
CA VAL A 108 -3.86 7.30 7.91
C VAL A 108 -2.73 7.72 8.84
N ASP A 109 -1.51 7.31 8.50
CA ASP A 109 -0.27 7.77 9.15
C ASP A 109 0.59 8.67 8.23
N GLY A 110 0.25 8.76 6.94
CA GLY A 110 0.92 9.64 5.99
C GLY A 110 0.04 10.05 4.82
N THR A 111 0.21 11.29 4.37
CA THR A 111 -0.42 11.82 3.15
C THR A 111 0.63 12.56 2.34
N THR A 112 0.67 12.29 1.04
CA THR A 112 1.55 13.01 0.10
C THR A 112 0.73 13.55 -1.05
N ASN A 113 0.72 14.87 -1.22
CA ASN A 113 0.26 15.50 -2.46
C ASN A 113 1.37 15.35 -3.50
N LEU A 114 1.05 14.86 -4.68
CA LEU A 114 2.05 14.58 -5.70
C LEU A 114 2.37 15.86 -6.46
N PHE A 115 3.66 16.10 -6.70
CA PHE A 115 4.13 17.20 -7.54
C PHE A 115 3.65 17.07 -9.00
N LYS A 116 3.41 15.82 -9.45
CA LYS A 116 2.84 15.50 -10.75
C LYS A 116 1.99 14.24 -10.64
N THR A 117 1.02 14.09 -11.53
CA THR A 117 0.17 12.90 -11.60
C THR A 117 1.00 11.64 -11.78
N MET A 118 0.71 10.60 -11.00
CA MET A 118 1.35 9.29 -11.09
C MET A 118 0.29 8.20 -11.18
N TYR A 119 0.31 7.40 -12.25
CA TYR A 119 -0.67 6.34 -12.52
C TYR A 119 -2.14 6.80 -12.50
N GLY A 120 -2.39 8.08 -12.81
CA GLY A 120 -3.73 8.70 -12.78
C GLY A 120 -4.12 9.29 -11.42
N HIS A 121 -3.24 9.24 -10.42
CA HIS A 121 -3.47 9.79 -9.09
C HIS A 121 -2.73 11.11 -8.87
N GLU A 122 -3.30 11.98 -8.05
CA GLU A 122 -2.71 13.26 -7.62
C GLU A 122 -2.27 13.24 -6.15
N GLN A 123 -2.72 12.25 -5.39
CA GLN A 123 -2.43 12.12 -3.97
C GLN A 123 -2.21 10.66 -3.58
N LEU A 124 -1.41 10.45 -2.52
CA LEU A 124 -1.25 9.17 -1.84
C LEU A 124 -1.67 9.30 -0.36
N HIS A 125 -2.44 8.33 0.11
CA HIS A 125 -2.58 8.04 1.54
C HIS A 125 -1.94 6.70 1.89
N VAL A 126 -1.24 6.68 3.03
CA VAL A 126 -0.64 5.49 3.60
C VAL A 126 -1.09 5.28 5.04
N GLY A 127 -1.07 4.03 5.48
CA GLY A 127 -1.34 3.67 6.86
C GLY A 127 -1.81 2.24 7.08
N ARG A 128 -2.47 2.00 8.22
CA ARG A 128 -3.00 0.68 8.57
C ARG A 128 -4.32 0.44 7.87
N ILE A 129 -4.42 -0.60 7.05
CA ILE A 129 -5.67 -0.92 6.35
C ILE A 129 -6.42 -2.06 7.04
N THR A 130 -7.74 -1.93 7.10
CA THR A 130 -8.66 -2.96 7.56
C THR A 130 -9.70 -3.22 6.48
N LEU A 131 -9.94 -4.49 6.15
CA LEU A 131 -11.08 -4.90 5.34
C LEU A 131 -12.27 -5.12 6.26
N ALA A 132 -13.45 -4.63 5.88
CA ALA A 132 -14.65 -4.73 6.69
C ALA A 132 -15.13 -6.17 6.88
N ASP A 133 -14.90 -7.03 5.88
CA ASP A 133 -15.18 -8.46 5.94
C ASP A 133 -14.06 -9.18 6.72
N PRO A 134 -14.37 -9.81 7.88
CA PRO A 134 -13.38 -10.53 8.69
C PRO A 134 -12.74 -11.72 7.98
N GLU A 135 -13.46 -12.40 7.08
CA GLU A 135 -12.94 -13.54 6.33
C GLU A 135 -11.92 -13.07 5.29
N LEU A 136 -12.24 -11.99 4.56
CA LEU A 136 -11.30 -11.38 3.61
C LEU A 136 -10.08 -10.81 4.34
N MET A 137 -10.28 -10.25 5.53
CA MET A 137 -9.17 -9.76 6.36
C MET A 137 -8.26 -10.91 6.82
N ALA A 138 -8.83 -12.05 7.21
CA ALA A 138 -8.07 -13.25 7.54
C ALA A 138 -7.27 -13.75 6.32
N GLN A 139 -7.90 -13.81 5.14
CA GLN A 139 -7.21 -14.18 3.90
C GLN A 139 -6.04 -13.24 3.58
N ALA A 140 -6.25 -11.91 3.70
CA ALA A 140 -5.21 -10.91 3.47
C ALA A 140 -3.98 -11.13 4.37
N ARG A 141 -4.19 -11.46 5.65
CA ARG A 141 -3.09 -11.74 6.60
C ARG A 141 -2.27 -12.98 6.22
N THR A 142 -2.86 -13.95 5.52
CA THR A 142 -2.15 -15.17 5.08
C THR A 142 -1.33 -14.98 3.79
N VAL A 143 -1.38 -13.80 3.15
CA VAL A 143 -0.64 -13.56 1.90
C VAL A 143 0.87 -13.75 2.09
N VAL A 144 1.41 -13.45 3.27
CA VAL A 144 2.84 -13.63 3.56
C VAL A 144 3.26 -15.09 3.73
N SER A 145 2.40 -15.96 4.30
CA SER A 145 2.75 -17.37 4.56
C SER A 145 2.88 -18.19 3.28
N ARG A 146 2.31 -17.69 2.18
CA ARG A 146 2.44 -18.29 0.84
C ARG A 146 3.84 -18.14 0.23
N LEU A 147 4.75 -17.39 0.88
CA LEU A 147 6.14 -17.24 0.46
C LEU A 147 7.14 -18.07 1.27
N THR A 148 6.70 -18.67 2.38
CA THR A 148 7.57 -19.43 3.31
C THR A 148 7.27 -20.93 3.32
N GLY A 149 6.51 -21.42 2.32
CA GLY A 149 6.14 -22.83 2.14
C GLY A 149 6.91 -23.51 1.03
#